data_AF-A0A7S1Y2U3-F1
#
_entry.id   AF-A0A7S1Y2U3-F1
#
_cell.length_a   1.000
_cell.length_b   1.000
_cell.length_c   1.000
_cell.angle_alpha   90.00
_cell.angle_beta   90.00
_cell.angle_gamma   90.00
#
_symmetry.space_group_name_H-M   'P 1'
#
loop_
_entity.id
_entity.type
_entity.pdbx_description
1 polymer ?
#
loop_
_entity_poly.entity_id
_entity_poly.type
_entity_poly.pdbx_seq_one_letter_code
_entity_poly.pdbx_strand_id
1 'polypeptide(L)'
;MFHRISLIFLLLSSADGFIINKTTRNSQVFLHESASPRDDGFSSGRGDNDSVEAARQRFEAMMVGVGDTASVPSTVNAEVTAGSKSSSVAERPVLDVSAFPSLTSIARERRVAEIHFLSSLNDADEGAANLWNLWGSERGPTAAKLLKEADECTERHQWDRAEALLRQLVDTHGMFWVEPVSQLALLLYKRSQLEDAAYKGSLLEDDDYKRGQLEEAKDLCLKVLEVKPWHFRALSGIVWIYESLNEVSEARYWAARRLPPLQPTGPNRRRQQWVLQATKEARSMLTKLEEHTRDSYGPSEHPGDRPPQPPRRSHLLDDEEDSWQ
;
A
#
# COMPACT_ATOMS: atom_id res chain seq x y z
N MET A 1 -4.94 6.32 -20.32
CA MET A 1 -4.36 5.62 -19.14
C MET A 1 -3.54 6.55 -18.23
N PHE A 2 -2.79 7.54 -18.74
CA PHE A 2 -1.92 8.39 -17.91
C PHE A 2 -2.62 9.45 -17.02
N HIS A 3 -3.84 9.90 -17.32
CA HIS A 3 -4.58 10.85 -16.44
C HIS A 3 -5.07 10.26 -15.11
N ARG A 4 -5.16 8.93 -14.97
CA ARG A 4 -5.63 8.29 -13.73
C ARG A 4 -4.53 8.12 -12.67
N ILE A 5 -3.26 8.09 -13.10
CA ILE A 5 -2.11 8.07 -12.18
C ILE A 5 -2.00 9.42 -11.46
N SER A 6 -2.32 10.54 -12.14
CA SER A 6 -2.39 11.87 -11.51
C SER A 6 -3.46 12.00 -10.44
N LEU A 7 -4.61 11.30 -10.53
CA LEU A 7 -5.67 11.42 -9.52
C LEU A 7 -5.32 10.66 -8.22
N ILE A 8 -4.57 9.56 -8.32
CA ILE A 8 -4.04 8.85 -7.14
C ILE A 8 -2.82 9.58 -6.56
N PHE A 9 -1.97 10.20 -7.41
CA PHE A 9 -0.93 11.12 -6.93
C PHE A 9 -1.52 12.37 -6.27
N LEU A 10 -2.66 12.87 -6.75
CA LEU A 10 -3.42 13.95 -6.09
C LEU A 10 -4.07 13.46 -4.79
N LEU A 11 -4.58 12.24 -4.68
CA LEU A 11 -5.03 11.71 -3.37
C LEU A 11 -3.88 11.38 -2.41
N LEU A 12 -2.66 11.19 -2.91
CA LEU A 12 -1.43 11.10 -2.11
C LEU A 12 -0.82 12.48 -1.78
N SER A 13 -1.25 13.57 -2.45
CA SER A 13 -0.78 14.95 -2.26
C SER A 13 -1.86 15.92 -1.74
N SER A 14 -3.13 15.49 -1.67
CA SER A 14 -4.31 16.26 -1.25
C SER A 14 -4.96 15.61 -0.03
N ALA A 15 -4.15 15.30 0.98
CA ALA A 15 -4.64 14.95 2.32
C ALA A 15 -4.85 16.21 3.17
N ASP A 16 -5.39 17.28 2.58
CA ASP A 16 -5.76 18.50 3.28
C ASP A 16 -7.23 18.85 3.02
N GLY A 17 -8.02 18.78 4.09
CA GLY A 17 -9.17 19.67 4.29
C GLY A 17 -10.52 19.27 3.69
N PHE A 18 -11.12 18.17 4.14
CA PHE A 18 -12.58 18.04 4.09
C PHE A 18 -13.20 18.76 5.30
N ILE A 19 -13.24 20.10 5.26
CA ILE A 19 -14.06 20.90 6.18
C ILE A 19 -15.42 21.13 5.51
N ILE A 20 -16.44 20.45 6.02
CA ILE A 20 -17.85 20.72 5.71
C ILE A 20 -18.19 22.11 6.27
N ASN A 21 -18.19 23.14 5.41
CA ASN A 21 -18.82 24.41 5.75
C ASN A 21 -20.34 24.22 5.74
N LYS A 22 -20.92 24.09 6.93
CA LYS A 22 -22.34 24.35 7.16
C LYS A 22 -22.59 25.84 6.92
N THR A 23 -23.40 26.19 5.92
CA THR A 23 -24.07 27.50 5.90
C THR A 23 -25.53 27.33 5.53
N THR A 24 -26.37 27.71 6.48
CA THR A 24 -27.82 27.84 6.42
C THR A 24 -28.21 29.03 5.53
N ARG A 25 -29.16 28.84 4.58
CA ARG A 25 -30.13 29.83 4.05
C ARG A 25 -31.04 29.11 3.05
N ASN A 26 -32.31 28.85 3.34
CA ASN A 26 -33.47 29.75 3.23
C ASN A 26 -33.45 30.68 1.99
N SER A 27 -34.24 30.29 0.98
CA SER A 27 -35.37 31.06 0.42
C SER A 27 -35.42 31.14 -1.12
N GLN A 28 -36.62 30.81 -1.60
CA GLN A 28 -37.37 31.42 -2.70
C GLN A 28 -36.92 31.24 -4.15
N VAL A 29 -37.77 30.50 -4.85
CA VAL A 29 -38.06 30.52 -6.28
C VAL A 29 -38.50 31.91 -6.71
N PHE A 30 -37.80 32.50 -7.69
CA PHE A 30 -38.37 33.45 -8.63
C PHE A 30 -37.78 33.20 -10.02
N LEU A 31 -38.67 32.98 -10.99
CA LEU A 31 -38.39 32.97 -12.41
C LEU A 31 -38.16 34.42 -12.88
N HIS A 32 -37.07 34.68 -13.60
CA HIS A 32 -37.14 35.58 -14.75
C HIS A 32 -36.00 35.34 -15.75
N GLU A 33 -36.43 35.13 -16.98
CA GLU A 33 -35.68 35.02 -18.22
C GLU A 33 -35.42 36.40 -18.82
N SER A 34 -34.19 36.67 -19.29
CA SER A 34 -33.85 37.57 -20.42
C SER A 34 -32.33 37.67 -20.63
N ALA A 35 -31.93 38.04 -21.85
CA ALA A 35 -30.74 37.61 -22.55
C ALA A 35 -29.56 38.63 -22.67
N SER A 36 -28.34 38.07 -22.86
CA SER A 36 -27.21 38.55 -23.72
C SER A 36 -26.35 39.77 -23.29
N PRO A 37 -25.17 40.06 -23.90
CA PRO A 37 -23.88 39.33 -23.91
C PRO A 37 -22.67 40.27 -23.55
N ARG A 38 -21.41 39.75 -23.64
CA ARG A 38 -20.05 40.40 -23.49
C ARG A 38 -19.43 40.27 -22.09
N ASP A 39 -18.12 40.22 -21.85
CA ASP A 39 -16.85 40.01 -22.57
C ASP A 39 -15.80 39.74 -21.47
N ASP A 40 -14.68 39.10 -21.82
CA ASP A 40 -13.34 39.17 -21.22
C ASP A 40 -13.10 39.05 -19.69
N GLY A 41 -12.31 38.02 -19.31
CA GLY A 41 -11.61 38.03 -18.02
C GLY A 41 -11.13 36.67 -17.54
N PHE A 42 -10.23 36.00 -18.28
CA PHE A 42 -9.55 34.79 -17.80
C PHE A 42 -8.53 35.17 -16.72
N SER A 43 -9.00 35.30 -15.48
CA SER A 43 -8.16 35.42 -14.29
C SER A 43 -7.67 34.03 -13.93
N SER A 44 -6.42 33.72 -14.29
CA SER A 44 -5.73 32.50 -13.87
C SER A 44 -5.59 32.49 -12.35
N GLY A 45 -6.50 31.76 -11.69
CA GLY A 45 -6.53 31.49 -10.26
C GLY A 45 -5.26 30.81 -9.78
N ARG A 46 -4.31 31.62 -9.34
CA ARG A 46 -3.12 31.23 -8.60
C ARG A 46 -3.52 31.25 -7.11
N GLY A 47 -4.20 30.20 -6.65
CA GLY A 47 -4.88 30.25 -5.33
C GLY A 47 -4.81 29.01 -4.45
N ASP A 48 -4.57 27.80 -4.98
CA ASP A 48 -4.80 26.58 -4.18
C ASP A 48 -3.54 25.87 -3.69
N ASN A 49 -2.34 26.19 -4.20
CA ASN A 49 -1.11 25.54 -3.74
C ASN A 49 -0.57 26.10 -2.41
N ASP A 50 -0.93 27.34 -2.05
CA ASP A 50 -0.49 27.95 -0.78
C ASP A 50 -1.25 27.37 0.43
N SER A 51 -2.40 26.74 0.21
CA SER A 51 -3.24 26.15 1.26
C SER A 51 -2.67 24.84 1.80
N VAL A 52 -2.17 23.97 0.90
CA VAL A 52 -1.60 22.65 1.21
C VAL A 52 -0.25 22.78 1.92
N GLU A 53 0.61 23.66 1.43
CA GLU A 53 1.90 23.92 2.06
C GLU A 53 1.71 24.58 3.45
N ALA A 54 0.69 25.43 3.62
CA ALA A 54 0.34 26.00 4.91
C ALA A 54 -0.28 24.98 5.90
N ALA A 55 -0.98 23.94 5.43
CA ALA A 55 -1.53 22.89 6.29
C ALA A 55 -0.44 21.89 6.73
N ARG A 56 0.45 21.52 5.81
CA ARG A 56 1.66 20.76 6.14
C ARG A 56 2.59 21.51 7.10
N GLN A 57 2.84 22.80 6.88
CA GLN A 57 3.65 23.61 7.80
C GLN A 57 2.99 23.77 9.18
N ARG A 58 1.66 23.80 9.25
CA ARG A 58 0.93 23.77 10.53
C ARG A 58 1.07 22.43 11.25
N PHE A 59 1.01 21.32 10.53
CA PHE A 59 1.27 19.98 11.08
C PHE A 59 2.73 19.82 11.53
N GLU A 60 3.70 20.30 10.74
CA GLU A 60 5.13 20.30 11.09
C GLU A 60 5.42 21.24 12.28
N ALA A 61 4.80 22.42 12.36
CA ALA A 61 4.95 23.35 13.49
C ALA A 61 4.34 22.79 14.79
N MET A 62 3.22 22.06 14.71
CA MET A 62 2.62 21.37 15.85
C MET A 62 3.49 20.21 16.37
N MET A 63 4.38 19.68 15.52
CA MET A 63 5.32 18.60 15.83
C MET A 63 6.66 19.09 16.42
N VAL A 64 7.03 20.36 16.22
CA VAL A 64 8.29 20.95 16.73
C VAL A 64 8.12 21.61 18.12
N GLY A 65 6.89 21.83 18.58
CA GLY A 65 6.59 22.58 19.81
C GLY A 65 6.73 21.85 21.17
N VAL A 66 7.42 20.71 21.26
CA VAL A 66 7.55 19.95 22.54
C VAL A 66 8.98 19.96 23.10
N GLY A 67 9.85 20.86 22.66
CA GLY A 67 11.19 20.97 23.26
C GLY A 67 11.85 22.32 23.07
N ASP A 68 11.66 23.24 24.03
CA ASP A 68 12.74 23.92 24.76
C ASP A 68 12.16 24.99 25.71
N THR A 69 12.16 24.71 27.02
CA THR A 69 13.15 25.21 28.01
C THR A 69 13.03 26.71 28.32
N ALA A 70 12.09 27.05 29.21
CA ALA A 70 12.16 28.27 30.02
C ALA A 70 12.58 27.90 31.45
N SER A 71 13.75 28.43 31.82
CA SER A 71 14.43 28.31 33.10
C SER A 71 13.65 29.01 34.22
N VAL A 72 13.30 28.28 35.29
CA VAL A 72 12.92 28.83 36.61
C VAL A 72 13.48 27.90 37.70
N PRO A 73 14.05 28.42 38.80
CA PRO A 73 14.95 27.65 39.68
C PRO A 73 14.24 26.82 40.76
N SER A 74 15.01 25.85 41.23
CA SER A 74 14.85 24.91 42.35
C SER A 74 13.82 25.23 43.42
N THR A 75 13.04 24.21 43.82
CA THR A 75 13.25 23.43 45.07
C THR A 75 11.93 22.82 45.50
N VAL A 76 11.71 21.53 45.24
CA VAL A 76 10.99 20.63 46.17
C VAL A 76 11.24 19.17 45.77
N ASN A 77 11.73 18.40 46.74
CA ASN A 77 11.86 16.95 46.69
C ASN A 77 10.48 16.31 46.54
N ALA A 78 10.27 15.57 45.46
CA ALA A 78 9.20 14.59 45.36
C ALA A 78 9.74 13.37 44.62
N GLU A 79 9.89 12.29 45.37
CA GLU A 79 10.19 10.94 44.94
C GLU A 79 9.01 10.45 44.07
N VAL A 80 9.09 10.70 42.77
CA VAL A 80 8.16 10.16 41.77
C VAL A 80 8.87 9.03 41.05
N THR A 81 8.54 7.81 41.47
CA THR A 81 8.93 6.56 40.85
C THR A 81 8.35 6.50 39.44
N ALA A 82 9.08 7.06 38.47
CA ALA A 82 8.77 6.97 37.05
C ALA A 82 9.01 5.53 36.58
N GLY A 83 7.94 4.73 36.60
CA GLY A 83 7.90 3.46 35.91
C GLY A 83 7.94 3.70 34.40
N SER A 84 9.15 3.80 33.84
CA SER A 84 9.39 3.65 32.41
C SER A 84 8.88 2.27 31.99
N LYS A 85 7.61 2.19 31.58
CA LYS A 85 7.11 1.08 30.81
C LYS A 85 7.88 1.09 29.50
N SER A 86 8.95 0.30 29.43
CA SER A 86 9.57 -0.09 28.18
C SER A 86 8.44 -0.63 27.32
N SER A 87 7.98 0.18 26.36
CA SER A 87 7.10 -0.29 25.31
C SER A 87 7.88 -1.38 24.61
N SER A 88 7.61 -2.62 24.99
CA SER A 88 8.12 -3.80 24.31
C SER A 88 7.56 -3.70 22.92
N VAL A 89 8.37 -3.18 21.99
CA VAL A 89 8.09 -3.21 20.56
C VAL A 89 7.83 -4.68 20.27
N ALA A 90 6.56 -5.03 20.12
CA ALA A 90 6.12 -6.40 19.97
C ALA A 90 6.99 -7.00 18.87
N GLU A 91 7.68 -8.08 19.22
CA GLU A 91 8.58 -8.77 18.30
C GLU A 91 7.73 -9.16 17.09
N ARG A 92 8.02 -8.53 15.96
CA ARG A 92 7.15 -8.68 14.78
C ARG A 92 7.16 -10.15 14.38
N PRO A 93 5.99 -10.75 14.08
CA PRO A 93 5.94 -12.12 13.64
C PRO A 93 6.91 -12.30 12.47
N VAL A 94 7.90 -13.16 12.66
CA VAL A 94 8.84 -13.49 11.60
C VAL A 94 8.06 -14.26 10.56
N LEU A 95 8.03 -13.73 9.33
CA LEU A 95 7.44 -14.43 8.21
C LEU A 95 7.98 -15.84 8.13
N ASP A 96 7.08 -16.82 8.15
CA ASP A 96 7.43 -18.19 7.88
C ASP A 96 7.81 -18.32 6.40
N VAL A 97 9.12 -18.35 6.13
CA VAL A 97 9.67 -18.46 4.78
C VAL A 97 9.20 -19.76 4.11
N SER A 98 8.88 -20.79 4.89
CA SER A 98 8.40 -22.08 4.35
C SER A 98 7.01 -22.00 3.70
N ALA A 99 6.24 -20.95 4.00
CA ALA A 99 4.95 -20.71 3.38
C ALA A 99 5.07 -20.06 2.00
N PHE A 100 6.24 -19.52 1.61
CA PHE A 100 6.40 -18.84 0.33
C PHE A 100 6.37 -19.84 -0.83
N PRO A 101 5.70 -19.51 -1.95
CA PRO A 101 5.78 -20.32 -3.14
C PRO A 101 7.21 -20.31 -3.69
N SER A 102 7.68 -21.47 -4.17
CA SER A 102 8.97 -21.62 -4.84
C SER A 102 9.20 -20.55 -5.92
N LEU A 103 10.41 -20.01 -5.97
CA LEU A 103 10.76 -18.93 -6.89
C LEU A 103 10.93 -19.49 -8.31
N THR A 104 9.92 -19.28 -9.15
CA THR A 104 10.02 -19.58 -10.60
C THR A 104 10.96 -18.60 -11.31
N SER A 105 11.46 -18.97 -12.50
CA SER A 105 12.29 -18.07 -13.32
C SER A 105 11.60 -16.74 -13.61
N ILE A 106 10.32 -16.77 -13.95
CA ILE A 106 9.49 -15.58 -14.19
C ILE A 106 9.36 -14.73 -12.92
N ALA A 107 9.12 -15.37 -11.76
CA ALA A 107 9.03 -14.65 -10.49
C ALA A 107 10.36 -13.97 -10.14
N ARG A 108 11.49 -14.65 -10.38
CA ARG A 108 12.83 -14.10 -10.21
C ARG A 108 13.06 -12.87 -11.08
N GLU A 109 12.78 -12.95 -12.37
CA GLU A 109 12.93 -11.83 -13.31
C GLU A 109 12.10 -10.61 -12.87
N ARG A 110 10.86 -10.85 -12.42
CA ARG A 110 10.01 -9.77 -11.87
C ARG A 110 10.59 -9.15 -10.62
N ARG A 111 11.19 -9.92 -9.70
CA ARG A 111 11.87 -9.36 -8.52
C ARG A 111 13.10 -8.54 -8.89
N VAL A 112 13.84 -8.95 -9.91
CA VAL A 112 14.96 -8.14 -10.45
C VAL A 112 14.43 -6.83 -11.05
N ALA A 113 13.35 -6.87 -11.82
CA ALA A 113 12.70 -5.68 -12.35
C ALA A 113 12.17 -4.75 -11.24
N GLU A 114 11.57 -5.31 -10.19
CA GLU A 114 11.13 -4.58 -9.00
C GLU A 114 12.29 -3.85 -8.32
N ILE A 115 13.43 -4.52 -8.09
CA ILE A 115 14.65 -3.92 -7.53
C ILE A 115 15.16 -2.77 -8.41
N HIS A 116 15.11 -2.94 -9.73
CA HIS A 116 15.49 -1.91 -10.68
C HIS A 116 14.57 -0.69 -10.59
N PHE A 117 13.25 -0.87 -10.58
CA PHE A 117 12.30 0.23 -10.44
C PHE A 117 12.40 0.93 -9.09
N LEU A 118 12.62 0.19 -7.99
CA LEU A 118 12.91 0.79 -6.69
C LEU A 118 14.15 1.69 -6.75
N SER A 119 15.23 1.23 -7.39
CA SER A 119 16.45 2.02 -7.55
C SER A 119 16.21 3.30 -8.36
N SER A 120 15.39 3.25 -9.42
CA SER A 120 15.07 4.43 -10.24
C SER A 120 14.25 5.50 -9.50
N LEU A 121 13.62 5.15 -8.37
CA LEU A 121 12.90 6.13 -7.55
C LEU A 121 13.83 7.19 -6.97
N ASN A 122 15.15 7.00 -7.01
CA ASN A 122 16.08 7.98 -6.50
C ASN A 122 15.94 9.36 -7.17
N ASP A 123 15.72 9.34 -8.48
CA ASP A 123 15.84 10.51 -9.34
C ASP A 123 14.50 10.91 -9.99
N ALA A 124 13.53 10.00 -10.02
CA ALA A 124 12.23 10.23 -10.66
C ALA A 124 11.07 9.47 -9.98
N ASP A 125 9.84 9.94 -10.20
CA ASP A 125 8.62 9.25 -9.74
C ASP A 125 8.07 8.22 -10.76
N GLU A 126 8.62 8.17 -11.98
CA GLU A 126 8.19 7.21 -13.02
C GLU A 126 8.34 5.75 -12.56
N GLY A 127 9.34 5.46 -11.72
CA GLY A 127 9.54 4.16 -11.11
C GLY A 127 8.33 3.68 -10.31
N ALA A 128 7.55 4.59 -9.70
CA ALA A 128 6.37 4.24 -8.92
C ALA A 128 5.24 3.70 -9.81
N ALA A 129 5.02 4.34 -10.97
CA ALA A 129 4.06 3.86 -11.96
C ALA A 129 4.43 2.48 -12.50
N ASN A 130 5.72 2.26 -12.75
CA ASN A 130 6.22 0.95 -13.19
C ASN A 130 6.06 -0.13 -12.12
N LEU A 131 6.27 0.20 -10.84
CA LEU A 131 6.03 -0.71 -9.73
C LEU A 131 4.55 -1.10 -9.60
N TRP A 132 3.63 -0.14 -9.70
CA TRP A 132 2.19 -0.46 -9.66
C TRP A 132 1.77 -1.38 -10.81
N ASN A 133 2.24 -1.11 -12.03
CA ASN A 133 1.97 -1.98 -13.17
C ASN A 133 2.55 -3.39 -12.98
N LEU A 134 3.76 -3.49 -12.44
CA LEU A 134 4.41 -4.76 -12.15
C LEU A 134 3.64 -5.57 -11.09
N TRP A 135 3.24 -4.93 -9.97
CA TRP A 135 2.50 -5.59 -8.89
C TRP A 135 1.08 -6.00 -9.32
N GLY A 136 0.38 -5.14 -10.07
CA GLY A 136 -0.95 -5.43 -10.59
C GLY A 136 -1.01 -6.52 -11.66
N SER A 137 0.12 -6.83 -12.32
CA SER A 137 0.22 -7.86 -13.36
C SER A 137 1.00 -9.11 -12.94
N GLU A 138 1.31 -9.26 -11.66
CA GLU A 138 2.15 -10.35 -11.14
C GLU A 138 1.56 -11.75 -11.40
N ARG A 139 0.22 -11.87 -11.54
CA ARG A 139 -0.46 -13.14 -11.84
C ARG A 139 -0.99 -13.23 -13.28
N GLY A 140 -0.44 -12.41 -14.18
CA GLY A 140 -0.76 -12.44 -15.60
C GLY A 140 -1.99 -11.59 -15.98
N PRO A 141 -2.32 -11.54 -17.28
CA PRO A 141 -3.29 -10.58 -17.82
C PRO A 141 -4.73 -10.81 -17.35
N THR A 142 -5.15 -12.08 -17.19
CA THR A 142 -6.50 -12.42 -16.72
C THR A 142 -6.74 -11.91 -15.30
N ALA A 143 -5.80 -12.19 -14.40
CA ALA A 143 -5.87 -11.75 -13.02
C ALA A 143 -5.77 -10.21 -12.91
N ALA A 144 -4.90 -9.58 -13.71
CA ALA A 144 -4.79 -8.13 -13.79
C ALA A 144 -6.09 -7.45 -14.27
N LYS A 145 -6.82 -8.08 -15.21
CA LYS A 145 -8.12 -7.60 -15.67
C LYS A 145 -9.17 -7.63 -14.55
N LEU A 146 -9.24 -8.72 -13.80
CA LEU A 146 -10.16 -8.84 -12.64
C LEU A 146 -9.82 -7.84 -11.54
N LEU A 147 -8.54 -7.63 -11.25
CA LEU A 147 -8.09 -6.62 -10.30
C LEU A 147 -8.52 -5.20 -10.74
N LYS A 148 -8.39 -4.89 -12.03
CA LYS A 148 -8.87 -3.62 -12.58
C LYS A 148 -10.39 -3.48 -12.49
N GLU A 149 -11.13 -4.57 -12.70
CA GLU A 149 -12.59 -4.57 -12.53
C GLU A 149 -12.99 -4.29 -11.09
N ALA A 150 -12.28 -4.83 -10.10
CA ALA A 150 -12.51 -4.53 -8.70
C ALA A 150 -12.26 -3.04 -8.37
N ASP A 151 -11.20 -2.44 -8.93
CA ASP A 151 -10.92 -1.01 -8.81
C ASP A 151 -12.04 -0.16 -9.44
N GLU A 152 -12.53 -0.52 -10.63
CA GLU A 152 -13.67 0.15 -11.27
C GLU A 152 -14.97 0.02 -10.47
N CYS A 153 -15.21 -1.13 -9.81
CA CYS A 153 -16.34 -1.31 -8.90
C CYS A 153 -16.22 -0.40 -7.67
N THR A 154 -15.00 -0.27 -7.12
CA THR A 154 -14.68 0.62 -6.00
C THR A 154 -14.94 2.09 -6.36
N GLU A 155 -14.52 2.53 -7.55
CA GLU A 155 -14.78 3.88 -8.08
C GLU A 155 -16.29 4.17 -8.21
N ARG A 156 -17.10 3.14 -8.51
CA ARG A 156 -18.57 3.25 -8.68
C ARG A 156 -19.36 2.98 -7.40
N HIS A 157 -18.69 2.88 -6.25
CA HIS A 157 -19.30 2.55 -4.96
C HIS A 157 -20.05 1.19 -4.95
N GLN A 158 -19.66 0.26 -5.82
CA GLN A 158 -20.17 -1.12 -5.86
C GLN A 158 -19.36 -1.99 -4.89
N TRP A 159 -19.41 -1.66 -3.60
CA TRP A 159 -18.52 -2.19 -2.57
C TRP A 159 -18.55 -3.71 -2.47
N ASP A 160 -19.74 -4.32 -2.41
CA ASP A 160 -19.88 -5.77 -2.25
C ASP A 160 -19.28 -6.54 -3.44
N ARG A 161 -19.46 -6.01 -4.66
CA ARG A 161 -18.86 -6.62 -5.87
C ARG A 161 -17.34 -6.47 -5.88
N ALA A 162 -16.83 -5.28 -5.51
CA ALA A 162 -15.39 -5.06 -5.42
C ALA A 162 -14.75 -6.00 -4.38
N GLU A 163 -15.39 -6.15 -3.22
CA GLU A 163 -14.94 -7.04 -2.15
C GLU A 163 -14.91 -8.50 -2.60
N ALA A 164 -16.00 -8.97 -3.21
CA ALA A 164 -16.09 -10.34 -3.73
C ALA A 164 -15.00 -10.65 -4.76
N LEU A 165 -14.73 -9.72 -5.69
CA LEU A 165 -13.65 -9.88 -6.68
C LEU A 165 -12.26 -9.92 -6.01
N LEU A 166 -12.02 -9.05 -5.03
CA LEU A 166 -10.73 -9.01 -4.33
C LEU A 166 -10.51 -10.26 -3.48
N ARG A 167 -11.52 -10.71 -2.73
CA ARG A 167 -11.46 -11.97 -1.97
C ARG A 167 -11.24 -13.15 -2.90
N GLN A 168 -11.94 -13.22 -4.04
CA GLN A 168 -11.71 -14.25 -5.06
C GLN A 168 -10.26 -14.27 -5.56
N LEU A 169 -9.66 -13.11 -5.83
CA LEU A 169 -8.26 -13.02 -6.26
C LEU A 169 -7.29 -13.49 -5.18
N VAL A 170 -7.55 -13.15 -3.91
CA VAL A 170 -6.77 -13.60 -2.76
C VAL A 170 -6.88 -15.11 -2.57
N ASP A 171 -8.09 -15.67 -2.64
CA ASP A 171 -8.32 -17.11 -2.49
C ASP A 171 -7.66 -17.90 -3.63
N THR A 172 -7.71 -17.38 -4.87
CA THR A 172 -7.18 -18.06 -6.05
C THR A 172 -5.65 -18.03 -6.11
N HIS A 173 -5.03 -16.93 -5.71
CA HIS A 173 -3.58 -16.71 -5.91
C HIS A 173 -2.76 -16.64 -4.62
N GLY A 174 -3.42 -16.72 -3.47
CA GLY A 174 -2.85 -16.64 -2.14
C GLY A 174 -2.44 -15.22 -1.71
N MET A 175 -2.13 -15.10 -0.42
CA MET A 175 -1.74 -13.83 0.23
C MET A 175 -0.42 -13.23 -0.29
N PHE A 176 0.41 -14.02 -0.98
CA PHE A 176 1.70 -13.58 -1.51
C PHE A 176 1.58 -12.66 -2.73
N TRP A 177 0.43 -12.66 -3.41
CA TRP A 177 0.13 -11.62 -4.38
C TRP A 177 -0.47 -10.42 -3.65
N VAL A 178 0.41 -9.52 -3.21
CA VAL A 178 0.07 -8.48 -2.23
C VAL A 178 -0.84 -7.36 -2.75
N GLU A 179 -0.93 -7.18 -4.07
CA GLU A 179 -1.70 -6.07 -4.64
C GLU A 179 -3.21 -6.20 -4.35
N PRO A 180 -3.91 -7.31 -4.68
CA PRO A 180 -5.32 -7.49 -4.28
C PRO A 180 -5.53 -7.44 -2.76
N VAL A 181 -4.59 -7.96 -1.96
CA VAL A 181 -4.66 -7.88 -0.50
C VAL A 181 -4.65 -6.43 -0.03
N SER A 182 -3.77 -5.60 -0.60
CA SER A 182 -3.68 -4.18 -0.27
C SER A 182 -4.91 -3.38 -0.72
N GLN A 183 -5.53 -3.77 -1.85
CA GLN A 183 -6.79 -3.19 -2.32
C GLN A 183 -7.95 -3.56 -1.42
N LEU A 184 -8.01 -4.81 -0.96
CA LEU A 184 -9.04 -5.27 -0.03
C LEU A 184 -8.95 -4.51 1.30
N ALA A 185 -7.75 -4.35 1.85
CA ALA A 185 -7.53 -3.55 3.05
C ALA A 185 -8.07 -2.12 2.90
N LEU A 186 -7.75 -1.46 1.77
CA LEU A 186 -8.21 -0.10 1.50
C LEU A 186 -9.72 -0.02 1.25
N LEU A 187 -10.31 -1.05 0.65
CA LEU A 187 -11.76 -1.15 0.45
C LEU A 187 -12.50 -1.22 1.80
N LEU A 188 -12.06 -2.10 2.70
CA LEU A 188 -12.62 -2.25 4.05
C LEU A 188 -12.48 -0.95 4.85
N TYR A 189 -11.32 -0.30 4.78
CA TYR A 189 -11.12 1.02 5.35
C TYR A 189 -12.16 2.02 4.82
N LYS A 190 -12.29 2.17 3.49
CA LYS A 190 -13.25 3.12 2.88
C LYS A 190 -14.69 2.83 3.28
N ARG A 191 -15.09 1.55 3.33
CA ARG A 191 -16.42 1.11 3.75
C ARG A 191 -16.74 1.55 5.18
N SER A 192 -15.81 1.31 6.11
CA SER A 192 -15.94 1.72 7.52
C SER A 192 -16.13 3.23 7.71
N GLN A 193 -15.58 4.06 6.80
CA GLN A 193 -15.74 5.53 6.85
C GLN A 193 -17.10 5.99 6.32
N LEU A 194 -17.71 5.25 5.39
CA LEU A 194 -18.99 5.61 4.77
C LEU A 194 -20.19 5.21 5.64
N GLU A 195 -20.09 4.06 6.31
CA GLU A 195 -21.11 3.61 7.28
C GLU A 195 -21.25 4.65 8.41
N ASP A 196 -20.13 5.22 8.86
CA ASP A 196 -20.07 6.36 9.79
C ASP A 196 -20.85 7.60 9.32
N ALA A 197 -20.81 7.89 8.02
CA ALA A 197 -21.46 9.07 7.46
C ALA A 197 -22.98 8.86 7.30
N ALA A 198 -23.39 7.66 6.91
CA ALA A 198 -24.80 7.31 6.69
C ALA A 198 -25.56 7.11 8.01
N TYR A 199 -24.90 6.67 9.08
CA TYR A 199 -25.55 6.15 10.29
C TYR A 199 -25.70 7.14 11.44
N LYS A 200 -25.39 8.43 11.26
CA LYS A 200 -25.50 9.47 12.33
C LYS A 200 -26.90 9.68 12.95
N GLY A 201 -27.91 8.89 12.59
CA GLY A 201 -29.29 9.00 13.07
C GLY A 201 -29.82 7.84 13.91
N SER A 202 -29.11 6.70 14.02
CA SER A 202 -29.60 5.56 14.80
C SER A 202 -28.65 5.26 15.96
N LEU A 203 -29.19 5.20 17.17
CA LEU A 203 -28.45 5.33 18.42
C LEU A 203 -27.86 4.00 18.95
N LEU A 204 -27.92 2.91 18.16
CA LEU A 204 -27.79 1.55 18.69
C LEU A 204 -27.07 0.54 17.76
N GLU A 205 -26.34 0.94 16.72
CA GLU A 205 -25.46 -0.01 16.00
C GLU A 205 -23.99 0.14 16.36
N ASP A 206 -23.36 -1.04 16.31
CA ASP A 206 -22.16 -1.48 17.01
C ASP A 206 -20.87 -0.79 16.52
N ASP A 207 -20.29 0.06 17.39
CA ASP A 207 -18.88 0.45 17.31
C ASP A 207 -17.95 -0.76 17.11
N ASP A 208 -18.37 -1.94 17.60
CA ASP A 208 -17.65 -3.21 17.45
C ASP A 208 -17.59 -3.70 15.99
N TYR A 209 -18.65 -3.48 15.19
CA TYR A 209 -18.65 -3.90 13.78
C TYR A 209 -17.64 -3.10 12.95
N LYS A 210 -17.67 -1.77 13.11
CA LYS A 210 -16.72 -0.86 12.45
C LYS A 210 -15.30 -1.15 12.88
N ARG A 211 -15.08 -1.34 14.19
CA ARG A 211 -13.77 -1.71 14.72
C ARG A 211 -13.30 -3.03 14.11
N GLY A 212 -14.17 -4.03 13.99
CA GLY A 212 -13.87 -5.30 13.33
C GLY A 212 -13.36 -5.14 11.89
N GLN A 213 -14.00 -4.29 11.08
CA GLN A 213 -13.54 -4.02 9.71
C GLN A 213 -12.18 -3.32 9.68
N LEU A 214 -11.94 -2.34 10.57
CA LEU A 214 -10.66 -1.63 10.66
C LEU A 214 -9.52 -2.55 11.12
N GLU A 215 -9.79 -3.46 12.05
CA GLU A 215 -8.85 -4.49 12.50
C GLU A 215 -8.50 -5.47 11.37
N GLU A 216 -9.50 -5.95 10.60
CA GLU A 216 -9.23 -6.78 9.42
C GLU A 216 -8.39 -6.02 8.38
N ALA A 217 -8.72 -4.76 8.10
CA ALA A 217 -7.95 -3.92 7.19
C ALA A 217 -6.50 -3.74 7.66
N LYS A 218 -6.29 -3.54 8.98
CA LYS A 218 -4.97 -3.42 9.61
C LYS A 218 -4.16 -4.69 9.36
N ASP A 219 -4.72 -5.85 9.66
CA ASP A 219 -4.07 -7.15 9.50
C ASP A 219 -3.67 -7.42 8.04
N LEU A 220 -4.54 -7.09 7.09
CA LEU A 220 -4.25 -7.22 5.66
C LEU A 220 -3.10 -6.31 5.23
N CYS A 221 -3.07 -5.04 5.69
CA CYS A 221 -1.95 -4.14 5.43
C CYS A 221 -0.64 -4.65 6.04
N LEU A 222 -0.66 -5.17 7.26
CA LEU A 222 0.53 -5.73 7.91
C LEU A 222 1.07 -6.93 7.13
N LYS A 223 0.21 -7.86 6.69
CA LYS A 223 0.61 -8.99 5.83
C LYS A 223 1.24 -8.55 4.51
N VAL A 224 0.71 -7.49 3.88
CA VAL A 224 1.34 -6.92 2.67
C VAL A 224 2.74 -6.39 2.99
N LEU A 225 2.90 -5.68 4.11
CA LEU A 225 4.15 -5.05 4.53
C LEU A 225 5.18 -6.06 5.04
N GLU A 226 4.74 -7.23 5.49
CA GLU A 226 5.62 -8.36 5.75
C GLU A 226 6.26 -8.86 4.45
N VAL A 227 5.46 -9.08 3.40
CA VAL A 227 5.95 -9.61 2.11
C VAL A 227 6.71 -8.55 1.30
N LYS A 228 6.24 -7.29 1.32
CA LYS A 228 6.84 -6.15 0.60
C LYS A 228 6.83 -4.91 1.50
N PRO A 229 7.83 -4.72 2.38
CA PRO A 229 7.92 -3.56 3.28
C PRO A 229 7.91 -2.18 2.59
N TRP A 230 8.25 -2.15 1.30
CA TRP A 230 8.27 -0.96 0.43
C TRP A 230 6.96 -0.73 -0.34
N HIS A 231 5.88 -1.47 -0.08
CA HIS A 231 4.62 -1.36 -0.82
C HIS A 231 3.86 -0.05 -0.49
N PHE A 232 3.89 0.92 -1.40
CA PHE A 232 3.40 2.28 -1.16
C PHE A 232 1.95 2.35 -0.67
N ARG A 233 1.07 1.55 -1.29
CA ARG A 233 -0.36 1.53 -0.99
C ARG A 233 -0.63 1.02 0.42
N ALA A 234 0.10 -0.01 0.85
CA ALA A 234 -0.06 -0.57 2.18
C ALA A 234 0.56 0.33 3.25
N LEU A 235 1.71 0.96 2.96
CA LEU A 235 2.31 1.96 3.84
C LEU A 235 1.42 3.19 4.06
N SER A 236 0.64 3.58 3.05
CA SER A 236 -0.31 4.69 3.19
C SER A 236 -1.60 4.25 3.89
N GLY A 237 -2.14 3.09 3.50
CA GLY A 237 -3.35 2.51 4.08
C GLY A 237 -3.20 2.26 5.58
N ILE A 238 -2.09 1.67 6.03
CA ILE A 238 -1.87 1.37 7.45
C ILE A 238 -1.85 2.63 8.32
N VAL A 239 -1.36 3.76 7.79
CA VAL A 239 -1.37 5.05 8.51
C VAL A 239 -2.80 5.53 8.73
N TRP A 240 -3.63 5.50 7.69
CA TRP A 240 -5.04 5.91 7.77
C TRP A 240 -5.86 5.02 8.71
N ILE A 241 -5.55 3.71 8.71
CA ILE A 241 -6.21 2.74 9.58
C ILE A 241 -5.85 3.01 11.05
N TYR A 242 -4.57 3.16 11.39
CA TYR A 242 -4.17 3.49 12.76
C TYR A 242 -4.70 4.84 13.23
N GLU A 243 -4.75 5.84 12.34
CA GLU A 243 -5.39 7.12 12.66
C GLU A 243 -6.86 6.95 13.01
N SER A 244 -7.60 6.12 12.25
CA SER A 244 -9.03 5.85 12.51
C SER A 244 -9.28 5.01 13.76
N LEU A 245 -8.29 4.21 14.18
CA LEU A 245 -8.29 3.49 15.45
C LEU A 245 -7.84 4.37 16.64
N ASN A 246 -7.51 5.65 16.41
CA ASN A 246 -6.92 6.57 17.39
C ASN A 246 -5.56 6.13 17.95
N GLU A 247 -4.81 5.32 17.19
CA GLU A 247 -3.47 4.83 17.54
C GLU A 247 -2.37 5.73 16.93
N VAL A 248 -2.32 6.99 17.39
CA VAL A 248 -1.49 8.06 16.79
C VAL A 248 0.01 7.73 16.74
N SER A 249 0.54 7.02 17.74
CA SER A 249 1.95 6.61 17.78
C SER A 249 2.30 5.66 16.64
N GLU A 250 1.44 4.67 16.37
CA GLU A 250 1.63 3.70 15.30
C GLU A 250 1.45 4.36 13.93
N ALA A 251 0.44 5.22 13.77
CA ALA A 251 0.25 6.00 12.55
C ALA A 251 1.51 6.82 12.22
N ARG A 252 2.12 7.47 13.21
CA ARG A 252 3.37 8.24 13.05
C ARG A 252 4.55 7.34 12.69
N TYR A 253 4.68 6.20 13.35
CA TYR A 253 5.73 5.22 13.07
C TYR A 253 5.69 4.77 11.60
N TRP A 254 4.51 4.40 11.10
CA TRP A 254 4.36 3.97 9.71
C TRP A 254 4.46 5.10 8.70
N ALA A 255 3.98 6.31 9.05
CA ALA A 255 4.09 7.48 8.18
C ALA A 255 5.56 7.84 7.89
N ALA A 256 6.46 7.66 8.86
CA ALA A 256 7.90 7.88 8.68
C ALA A 256 8.57 6.89 7.72
N ARG A 257 7.93 5.76 7.42
CA ARG A 257 8.41 4.72 6.50
C ARG A 257 7.90 4.87 5.07
N ARG A 258 7.04 5.85 4.78
CA ARG A 258 6.56 6.13 3.41
C ARG A 258 7.70 6.68 2.54
N LEU A 259 7.57 6.49 1.22
CA LEU A 259 8.47 7.09 0.23
C LEU A 259 8.46 8.62 0.39
N PRO A 260 9.59 9.27 0.70
CA PRO A 260 9.64 10.72 0.78
C PRO A 260 9.39 11.37 -0.60
N PRO A 261 8.69 12.52 -0.67
CA PRO A 261 8.40 13.20 -1.92
C PRO A 261 9.68 13.66 -2.63
N LEU A 262 9.66 13.71 -3.97
CA LEU A 262 10.77 14.27 -4.75
C LEU A 262 10.80 15.79 -4.55
N GLN A 263 11.96 16.32 -4.18
CA GLN A 263 12.23 17.75 -4.19
C GLN A 263 12.96 18.10 -5.49
N PRO A 264 12.34 18.82 -6.44
CA PRO A 264 12.96 19.10 -7.75
C PRO A 264 14.24 19.92 -7.66
N THR A 265 14.32 20.81 -6.67
CA THR A 265 15.43 21.75 -6.47
C THR A 265 16.24 21.45 -5.20
N GLY A 266 15.84 20.43 -4.43
CA GLY A 266 16.37 20.14 -3.11
C GLY A 266 17.23 18.89 -3.05
N PRO A 267 18.09 18.75 -2.03
CA PRO A 267 18.84 17.53 -1.80
C PRO A 267 17.90 16.41 -1.34
N ASN A 268 17.62 15.43 -2.21
CA ASN A 268 16.74 14.28 -1.98
C ASN A 268 17.31 13.22 -1.00
N ARG A 269 18.02 13.62 0.07
CA ARG A 269 18.76 12.71 0.97
C ARG A 269 17.88 11.67 1.67
N ARG A 270 16.72 12.08 2.19
CA ARG A 270 15.80 11.14 2.86
C ARG A 270 15.25 10.10 1.88
N ARG A 271 14.92 10.54 0.67
CA ARG A 271 14.44 9.67 -0.41
C ARG A 271 15.53 8.70 -0.86
N GLN A 272 16.75 9.18 -1.07
CA GLN A 272 17.94 8.37 -1.35
C GLN A 272 18.14 7.26 -0.31
N GLN A 273 18.08 7.61 0.98
CA GLN A 273 18.20 6.64 2.07
C GLN A 273 17.06 5.62 2.07
N TRP A 274 15.82 6.08 1.84
CA TRP A 274 14.66 5.20 1.73
C TRP A 274 14.83 4.20 0.57
N VAL A 275 15.22 4.68 -0.62
CA VAL A 275 15.43 3.86 -1.82
C VAL A 275 16.54 2.84 -1.60
N LEU A 276 17.65 3.25 -0.97
CA LEU A 276 18.75 2.36 -0.63
C LEU A 276 18.27 1.23 0.30
N GLN A 277 17.50 1.56 1.34
CA GLN A 277 16.97 0.58 2.29
C GLN A 277 15.98 -0.36 1.60
N ALA A 278 15.00 0.16 0.84
CA ALA A 278 14.02 -0.65 0.12
C ALA A 278 14.68 -1.61 -0.87
N THR A 279 15.69 -1.14 -1.61
CA THR A 279 16.45 -1.96 -2.57
C THR A 279 17.26 -3.04 -1.85
N LYS A 280 17.87 -2.71 -0.70
CA LYS A 280 18.60 -3.68 0.13
C LYS A 280 17.67 -4.77 0.66
N GLU A 281 16.52 -4.40 1.21
CA GLU A 281 15.50 -5.35 1.69
C GLU A 281 14.98 -6.24 0.56
N ALA A 282 14.70 -5.66 -0.63
CA ALA A 282 14.26 -6.42 -1.79
C ALA A 282 15.29 -7.45 -2.29
N ARG A 283 16.58 -7.08 -2.31
CA ARG A 283 17.67 -8.01 -2.64
C ARG A 283 17.82 -9.11 -1.60
N SER A 284 17.72 -8.77 -0.32
CA SER A 284 17.76 -9.74 0.78
C SER A 284 16.61 -10.74 0.67
N MET A 285 15.40 -10.27 0.41
CA MET A 285 14.23 -11.13 0.20
C MET A 285 14.40 -12.05 -1.01
N LEU A 286 14.90 -11.53 -2.15
CA LEU A 286 15.18 -12.34 -3.33
C LEU A 286 16.19 -13.45 -3.03
N THR A 287 17.27 -13.14 -2.32
CA THR A 287 18.31 -14.11 -1.93
C THR A 287 17.73 -15.22 -1.06
N LYS A 288 16.92 -14.87 -0.05
CA LYS A 288 16.24 -15.85 0.82
C LYS A 288 15.32 -16.78 0.04
N LEU A 289 14.58 -16.26 -0.94
CA LEU A 289 13.69 -17.06 -1.79
C LEU A 289 14.47 -17.99 -2.74
N GLU A 290 15.62 -17.54 -3.26
CA GLU A 290 16.52 -18.37 -4.05
C GLU A 290 17.12 -19.52 -3.22
N GLU A 291 17.53 -19.24 -1.97
CA GLU A 291 18.00 -20.26 -1.01
C GLU A 291 16.89 -21.25 -0.67
N HIS A 292 15.71 -20.78 -0.31
CA HIS A 292 14.56 -21.63 -0.01
C HIS A 292 14.17 -22.54 -1.20
N THR A 293 14.24 -22.01 -2.41
CA THR A 293 13.96 -22.80 -3.63
C THR A 293 15.04 -23.86 -3.85
N ARG A 294 16.32 -23.53 -3.61
CA ARG A 294 17.43 -24.48 -3.68
C ARG A 294 17.29 -25.61 -2.65
N ASP A 295 16.88 -25.27 -1.42
CA ASP A 295 16.70 -26.25 -0.35
C ASP A 295 15.51 -27.18 -0.62
N SER A 296 14.43 -26.65 -1.22
CA SER A 296 13.21 -27.41 -1.52
C SER A 296 13.36 -28.42 -2.66
N TYR A 297 14.21 -28.14 -3.66
CA TYR A 297 14.43 -29.02 -4.82
C TYR A 297 15.77 -29.77 -4.78
N GLY A 298 16.57 -29.55 -3.72
CA GLY A 298 17.94 -30.03 -3.65
C GLY A 298 18.89 -29.31 -4.63
N PRO A 299 20.20 -29.57 -4.54
CA PRO A 299 21.13 -29.12 -5.57
C PRO A 299 20.64 -29.69 -6.91
N SER A 300 20.29 -28.80 -7.85
CA SER A 300 19.99 -29.18 -9.23
C SER A 300 21.09 -30.13 -9.69
N GLU A 301 20.80 -31.42 -9.78
CA GLU A 301 21.71 -32.39 -10.37
C GLU A 301 21.98 -31.87 -11.79
N HIS A 302 23.12 -31.21 -11.96
CA HIS A 302 23.50 -30.72 -13.27
C HIS A 302 23.53 -31.96 -14.16
N PRO A 303 22.94 -31.95 -15.36
CA PRO A 303 22.89 -33.14 -16.21
C PRO A 303 24.27 -33.77 -16.48
N GLY A 304 25.36 -33.04 -16.26
CA GLY A 304 26.75 -33.53 -16.33
C GLY A 304 27.28 -34.26 -15.08
N ASP A 305 26.64 -34.13 -13.92
CA ASP A 305 27.05 -34.81 -12.68
C ASP A 305 26.38 -36.17 -12.50
N ARG A 306 25.41 -36.51 -13.37
CA ARG A 306 24.90 -37.88 -13.41
C ARG A 306 26.01 -38.79 -13.93
N PRO A 307 26.46 -39.79 -13.16
CA PRO A 307 27.37 -40.79 -13.69
C PRO A 307 26.72 -41.37 -14.96
N PRO A 308 27.51 -41.62 -16.02
CA PRO A 308 26.99 -42.10 -17.30
C PRO A 308 26.09 -43.29 -17.00
N GLN A 309 24.80 -43.15 -17.29
CA GLN A 309 23.89 -44.28 -17.10
C GLN A 309 24.40 -45.42 -17.98
N PRO A 310 24.56 -46.63 -17.43
CA PRO A 310 24.92 -47.77 -18.25
C PRO A 310 23.92 -47.84 -19.41
N PRO A 311 24.37 -48.14 -20.64
CA PRO A 311 23.51 -48.15 -21.81
C PRO A 311 22.26 -48.95 -21.48
N ARG A 312 21.11 -48.29 -21.46
CA ARG A 312 19.82 -48.96 -21.30
C ARG A 312 19.79 -50.00 -22.41
N ARG A 313 19.87 -51.29 -22.04
CA ARG A 313 19.58 -52.38 -22.96
C ARG A 313 18.22 -52.03 -23.55
N SER A 314 18.23 -51.69 -24.84
CA SER A 314 17.03 -51.53 -25.64
C SER A 314 16.29 -52.86 -25.51
N HIS A 315 15.34 -52.91 -24.59
CA HIS A 315 14.32 -53.93 -24.62
C HIS A 315 13.53 -53.59 -25.88
N LEU A 316 13.96 -54.18 -27.00
CA LEU A 316 13.10 -54.46 -28.14
C LEU A 316 11.89 -55.17 -27.52
N LEU A 317 10.87 -54.39 -27.21
CA LEU A 317 9.53 -54.91 -27.04
C LEU A 317 8.92 -54.74 -28.42
N ASP A 318 8.62 -55.87 -29.01
CA ASP A 318 7.94 -56.03 -30.26
C ASP A 318 6.74 -55.09 -30.32
N ASP A 319 6.69 -54.31 -31.39
CA ASP A 319 5.52 -53.57 -31.84
C ASP A 319 4.42 -54.60 -32.18
N GLU A 320 3.68 -55.09 -31.19
CA GLU A 320 2.36 -55.64 -31.43
C GLU A 320 1.34 -54.50 -31.38
N GLU A 321 0.82 -54.23 -32.56
CA GLU A 321 -0.48 -53.64 -32.87
C GLU A 321 -1.43 -53.56 -31.67
N ASP A 322 -1.83 -52.35 -31.29
CA ASP A 322 -3.20 -52.23 -30.77
C ASP A 322 -3.88 -50.96 -31.26
N SER A 323 -4.96 -51.23 -31.97
CA SER A 323 -5.83 -50.33 -32.71
C SER A 323 -6.98 -49.94 -31.79
N TRP A 324 -7.12 -48.66 -31.45
CA TRP A 324 -8.41 -48.16 -30.97
C TRP A 324 -8.76 -46.81 -31.61
N GLN A 325 -9.83 -46.90 -32.40
CA GLN A 325 -10.70 -45.85 -32.91
C GLN A 325 -11.47 -45.16 -31.79
#